data_AF-A0A2L0H436-F1
#
_entry.id   AF-A0A2L0H436-F1
#
_cell.length_a   1.000
_cell.length_b   1.000
_cell.length_c   1.000
_cell.angle_alpha   90.00
_cell.angle_beta   90.00
_cell.angle_gamma   90.00
#
_symmetry.space_group_name_H-M   'P 1'
#
loop_
_entity.id
_entity.type
_entity.pdbx_description
1 polymer ?
#
loop_
_entity_poly.entity_id
_entity_poly.type
_entity_poly.pdbx_seq_one_letter_code
_entity_poly.pdbx_strand_id
1 'polypeptide(L)'
;MTKHDSSPSPHYFAIENQESPDFRSDDPTATPVTIQPVPRLKFRTPAHHPRRKAIKAALEALKIVADRDADYARTQNGEGFSKSDSSQGHMLSEATIEDAMQNDKLAERILWMAARYRRQVLRLQQMDLI
;
A
#
# COMPACT_ATOMS: atom_id res chain seq x y z
N MET A 1 14.03 -48.54 29.79
CA MET A 1 13.51 -48.02 28.51
C MET A 1 12.09 -47.55 28.76
N THR A 2 11.87 -46.23 28.87
CA THR A 2 10.60 -45.50 28.64
C THR A 2 10.80 -44.05 29.06
N LYS A 3 11.04 -43.17 28.09
CA LYS A 3 10.83 -41.72 28.23
C LYS A 3 9.82 -41.35 27.16
N HIS A 4 8.62 -40.93 27.55
CA HIS A 4 7.69 -40.26 26.66
C HIS A 4 7.66 -38.80 27.08
N ASP A 5 8.36 -37.96 26.31
CA ASP A 5 8.21 -36.52 26.32
C ASP A 5 6.87 -36.18 25.67
N SER A 6 5.94 -35.65 26.47
CA SER A 6 4.66 -35.13 25.98
C SER A 6 4.75 -33.61 25.92
N SER A 7 4.71 -33.07 24.71
CA SER A 7 4.72 -31.64 24.40
C SER A 7 3.44 -30.93 24.86
N PRO A 8 3.49 -29.71 25.42
CA PRO A 8 2.30 -28.91 25.66
C PRO A 8 1.83 -28.23 24.37
N SER A 9 0.68 -28.67 23.84
CA SER A 9 -0.03 -28.02 22.74
C SER A 9 -0.83 -26.82 23.28
N PRO A 10 -0.78 -25.63 22.65
CA PRO A 10 -1.44 -24.43 23.17
C PRO A 10 -2.95 -24.52 23.02
N HIS A 11 -3.65 -24.41 24.16
CA HIS A 11 -5.10 -24.30 24.28
C HIS A 11 -5.64 -23.16 23.41
N TYR A 12 -6.11 -23.49 22.22
CA TYR A 12 -7.03 -22.63 21.47
C TYR A 12 -8.40 -22.72 22.13
N PHE A 13 -8.93 -21.54 22.46
CA PHE A 13 -10.26 -21.29 23.01
C PHE A 13 -11.33 -22.24 22.45
N ALA A 14 -11.80 -23.17 23.28
CA ALA A 14 -13.08 -23.82 23.06
C ALA A 14 -14.17 -22.84 23.49
N ILE A 15 -14.79 -22.14 22.54
CA ILE A 15 -16.08 -21.51 22.79
C ILE A 15 -17.08 -22.66 22.77
N GLU A 16 -17.24 -23.27 23.95
CA GLU A 16 -18.26 -24.25 24.23
C GLU A 16 -19.61 -23.54 24.15
N ASN A 17 -20.40 -23.87 23.13
CA ASN A 17 -21.79 -23.46 23.04
C ASN A 17 -22.53 -24.14 24.20
N GLN A 18 -22.56 -23.49 25.36
CA GLN A 18 -23.39 -23.92 26.48
C GLN A 18 -24.84 -23.61 26.16
N GLU A 19 -25.49 -24.56 25.50
CA GLU A 19 -26.94 -24.72 25.51
C GLU A 19 -27.40 -24.77 26.98
N SER A 20 -28.05 -23.70 27.43
CA SER A 20 -28.65 -23.65 28.76
C SER A 20 -29.96 -24.44 28.77
N PRO A 21 -30.27 -25.16 29.86
CA PRO A 21 -31.30 -26.19 29.86
C PRO A 21 -32.72 -25.62 29.96
N ASP A 22 -33.67 -26.45 29.52
CA ASP A 22 -35.11 -26.24 29.50
C ASP A 22 -35.67 -25.60 30.78
N PHE A 23 -36.01 -24.32 30.71
CA PHE A 23 -36.94 -23.69 31.66
C PHE A 23 -38.34 -23.68 31.05
N ARG A 24 -39.15 -24.67 31.43
CA ARG A 24 -40.61 -24.56 31.32
C ARG A 24 -41.11 -23.60 32.39
N SER A 25 -41.70 -22.48 31.98
CA SER A 25 -42.66 -21.72 32.79
C SER A 25 -43.50 -20.84 31.86
N ASP A 26 -44.82 -20.99 32.00
CA ASP A 26 -45.89 -20.23 31.33
C ASP A 26 -45.76 -18.72 31.57
N ASP A 27 -45.75 -17.90 30.51
CA ASP A 27 -46.54 -16.66 30.35
C ASP A 27 -46.19 -15.94 29.00
N PRO A 28 -47.15 -15.34 28.26
CA PRO A 28 -46.88 -14.74 26.97
C PRO A 28 -46.76 -13.21 27.08
N THR A 29 -45.57 -12.68 27.31
CA THR A 29 -45.27 -11.27 26.96
C THR A 29 -43.80 -11.12 26.58
N ALA A 30 -43.44 -11.69 25.42
CA ALA A 30 -42.15 -11.41 24.79
C ALA A 30 -42.21 -10.02 24.13
N THR A 31 -41.75 -8.98 24.83
CA THR A 31 -41.52 -7.67 24.21
C THR A 31 -40.42 -7.78 23.16
N PRO A 32 -40.64 -7.36 21.90
CA PRO A 32 -39.60 -7.43 20.87
C PRO A 32 -38.50 -6.41 21.19
N VAL A 33 -37.30 -6.91 21.50
CA VAL A 33 -36.10 -6.09 21.69
C VAL A 33 -35.79 -5.43 20.35
N THR A 34 -36.04 -4.12 20.26
CA THR A 34 -35.73 -3.32 19.08
C THR A 34 -34.23 -3.04 19.06
N ILE A 35 -33.48 -3.82 18.28
CA ILE A 35 -32.05 -3.58 18.05
C ILE A 35 -31.92 -2.33 17.17
N GLN A 36 -31.55 -1.20 17.77
CA GLN A 36 -31.29 0.01 17.00
C GLN A 36 -29.99 -0.15 16.20
N PRO A 37 -29.97 0.15 14.90
CA PRO A 37 -28.76 0.07 14.10
C PRO A 37 -27.79 1.17 14.57
N VAL A 38 -26.68 0.75 15.18
CA VAL A 38 -25.59 1.66 15.55
C VAL A 38 -25.07 2.41 14.32
N PRO A 39 -24.68 3.69 14.46
CA PRO A 39 -24.18 4.47 13.35
C PRO A 39 -23.00 3.76 12.70
N ARG A 40 -23.11 3.49 11.40
CA ARG A 40 -22.04 2.86 10.60
C ARG A 40 -20.76 3.67 10.76
N LEU A 41 -19.81 3.10 11.50
CA LEU A 41 -18.46 3.63 11.60
C LEU A 41 -17.91 3.75 10.18
N LYS A 42 -17.74 4.98 9.69
CA LYS A 42 -17.09 5.22 8.40
C LYS A 42 -15.62 4.89 8.61
N PHE A 43 -15.21 3.69 8.23
CA PHE A 43 -13.80 3.32 8.18
C PHE A 43 -13.10 4.27 7.21
N ARG A 44 -12.44 5.30 7.74
CA ARG A 44 -11.49 6.09 6.98
C ARG A 44 -10.38 5.13 6.58
N THR A 45 -10.20 4.93 5.28
CA THR A 45 -9.03 4.24 4.75
C THR A 45 -7.78 4.89 5.34
N PRO A 46 -6.82 4.14 5.90
CA PRO A 46 -5.66 4.72 6.53
C PRO A 46 -4.92 5.59 5.52
N ALA A 47 -4.69 6.86 5.87
CA ALA A 47 -4.04 7.85 5.01
C ALA A 47 -2.61 7.45 4.58
N HIS A 48 -2.00 6.49 5.30
CA HIS A 48 -0.65 6.00 5.07
C HIS A 48 -0.65 4.58 4.48
N HIS A 49 -1.11 4.43 3.23
CA HIS A 49 -0.85 3.19 2.50
C HIS A 49 0.63 3.18 2.05
N PRO A 50 1.46 2.20 2.46
CA PRO A 50 2.90 2.19 2.15
C PRO A 50 3.16 2.23 0.64
N ARG A 51 2.31 1.55 -0.14
CA ARG A 51 2.32 1.59 -1.61
C ARG A 51 2.09 2.99 -2.19
N ARG A 52 1.14 3.77 -1.65
CA ARG A 52 0.85 5.13 -2.12
C ARG A 52 2.05 6.05 -1.89
N LYS A 53 2.70 5.93 -0.73
CA LYS A 53 3.93 6.68 -0.42
C LYS A 53 5.07 6.33 -1.40
N ALA A 54 5.25 5.05 -1.70
CA ALA A 54 6.28 4.59 -2.63
C ALA A 54 6.02 5.10 -4.06
N ILE A 55 4.79 4.98 -4.56
CA ILE A 55 4.39 5.48 -5.87
C ILE A 55 4.60 6.99 -5.96
N LYS A 56 4.19 7.74 -4.94
CA LYS A 56 4.39 9.20 -4.90
C LYS A 56 5.87 9.57 -5.03
N ALA A 57 6.73 8.95 -4.22
CA ALA A 57 8.18 9.20 -4.26
C ALA A 57 8.80 8.81 -5.61
N ALA A 58 8.30 7.73 -6.22
CA ALA A 58 8.76 7.28 -7.54
C ALA A 58 8.36 8.26 -8.65
N LEU A 59 7.13 8.78 -8.64
CA LEU A 59 6.67 9.80 -9.58
C LEU A 59 7.47 11.09 -9.44
N GLU A 60 7.72 11.53 -8.20
CA GLU A 60 8.56 12.71 -7.92
C GLU A 60 9.99 12.53 -8.49
N ALA A 61 10.59 11.36 -8.28
CA ALA A 61 11.90 11.04 -8.83
C ALA A 61 11.90 11.07 -10.38
N LEU A 62 10.87 10.51 -11.02
CA LEU A 62 10.75 10.55 -12.48
C LEU A 62 10.54 11.97 -13.01
N LYS A 63 9.78 12.80 -12.29
CA LYS A 63 9.58 14.21 -12.65
C LYS A 63 10.88 15.00 -12.61
N ILE A 64 11.70 14.83 -11.57
CA ILE A 64 13.03 15.46 -11.50
C ILE A 64 13.90 15.07 -12.71
N VAL A 65 13.87 13.79 -13.11
CA VAL A 65 14.63 13.32 -14.28
C VAL A 65 14.04 13.87 -15.58
N ALA A 66 12.72 13.96 -15.70
CA ALA A 66 12.01 14.51 -16.85
C ALA A 66 12.31 16.01 -17.03
N ASP A 67 12.25 16.79 -15.95
CA ASP A 67 12.50 18.23 -15.96
C ASP A 67 13.93 18.52 -16.46
N ARG A 68 14.92 17.70 -16.06
CA ARG A 68 16.30 17.82 -16.56
C ARG A 68 16.45 17.34 -18.02
N ASP A 69 15.63 16.38 -18.47
CA ASP A 69 15.64 15.89 -19.85
C ASP A 69 14.99 16.91 -20.82
N ALA A 70 14.05 17.74 -20.36
CA ALA A 70 13.41 18.80 -21.14
C ALA A 70 14.42 19.84 -21.66
N ASP A 71 15.51 20.08 -20.92
CA ASP A 71 16.62 20.95 -21.35
C ASP A 71 17.64 20.24 -22.25
N TYR A 72 17.35 19.02 -22.73
CA TYR A 72 18.28 18.14 -23.45
C TYR A 72 19.60 17.89 -22.71
N ALA A 73 19.60 17.98 -21.37
CA ALA A 73 20.81 17.89 -20.53
C ALA A 73 21.58 16.57 -20.70
N ARG A 74 20.93 15.52 -21.21
CA ARG A 74 21.62 14.25 -21.48
C ARG A 74 22.71 14.38 -22.54
N THR A 75 22.54 15.29 -23.50
CA THR A 75 23.56 15.54 -24.53
C THR A 75 24.76 16.31 -23.98
N GLN A 76 24.60 17.06 -22.89
CA GLN A 76 25.66 17.89 -22.32
C GLN A 76 26.33 17.28 -21.08
N ASN A 77 25.54 16.69 -20.16
CA ASN A 77 26.00 16.23 -18.85
C ASN A 77 25.79 14.72 -18.63
N GLY A 78 25.17 14.01 -19.58
CA GLY A 78 24.80 12.61 -19.43
C GLY A 78 23.65 12.36 -18.45
N GLU A 79 22.92 13.42 -18.07
CA GLU A 79 21.82 13.38 -17.11
C GLU A 79 20.46 13.45 -17.83
N GLY A 80 19.57 12.52 -17.53
CA GLY A 80 18.21 12.48 -18.07
C GLY A 80 17.79 11.05 -18.37
N PHE A 81 16.65 10.88 -19.02
CA PHE A 81 16.22 9.56 -19.45
C PHE A 81 17.10 9.03 -20.57
N SER A 82 17.29 7.71 -20.58
CA SER A 82 17.98 7.08 -21.69
C SER A 82 17.22 7.28 -23.01
N LYS A 83 17.88 7.21 -24.17
CA LYS A 83 17.25 7.52 -25.47
C LYS A 83 16.09 6.57 -25.76
N SER A 84 16.22 5.31 -25.34
CA SER A 84 15.16 4.31 -25.41
C SER A 84 14.04 4.55 -24.40
N ASP A 85 14.36 5.16 -23.26
CA ASP A 85 13.42 5.32 -22.15
C ASP A 85 12.77 6.71 -22.12
N SER A 86 13.27 7.70 -22.88
CA SER A 86 12.83 9.10 -22.81
C SER A 86 11.33 9.24 -23.05
N SER A 87 10.80 8.67 -24.14
CA SER A 87 9.35 8.71 -24.40
C SER A 87 8.53 8.05 -23.29
N GLN A 88 8.98 6.92 -22.75
CA GLN A 88 8.27 6.25 -21.65
C GLN A 88 8.42 7.01 -20.32
N GLY A 89 9.56 7.63 -20.07
CA GLY A 89 9.85 8.39 -18.86
C GLY A 89 9.02 9.65 -18.76
N HIS A 90 8.96 10.43 -19.84
CA HIS A 90 8.09 11.61 -19.94
C HIS A 90 6.62 11.26 -19.81
N MET A 91 6.17 10.17 -20.44
CA MET A 91 4.79 9.72 -20.29
C MET A 91 4.45 9.30 -18.85
N LEU A 92 5.38 8.62 -18.18
CA LEU A 92 5.17 8.14 -16.80
C LEU A 92 5.31 9.26 -15.75
N SER A 93 6.07 10.31 -16.00
CA SER A 93 6.18 11.46 -15.08
C SER A 93 4.89 12.28 -15.00
N GLU A 94 4.07 12.26 -16.05
CA GLU A 94 2.76 12.92 -16.10
C GLU A 94 1.62 12.07 -15.49
N ALA A 95 1.88 10.81 -15.11
CA ALA A 95 0.86 9.93 -14.56
C ALA A 95 0.41 10.35 -13.16
N THR A 96 -0.88 10.18 -12.87
CA THR A 96 -1.43 10.48 -11.53
C THR A 96 -1.22 9.33 -10.55
N ILE A 97 -1.22 9.64 -9.26
CA ILE A 97 -1.11 8.63 -8.19
C ILE A 97 -2.34 7.72 -8.21
N GLU A 98 -3.51 8.29 -8.51
CA GLU A 98 -4.79 7.60 -8.60
C GLU A 98 -4.79 6.55 -9.72
N ASP A 99 -4.27 6.89 -10.90
CA ASP A 99 -4.16 5.94 -12.03
C ASP A 99 -3.19 4.79 -11.71
N ALA A 100 -2.07 5.10 -11.07
CA ALA A 100 -1.11 4.10 -10.61
C ALA A 100 -1.65 3.24 -9.46
N MET A 101 -2.60 3.73 -8.68
CA MET A 101 -3.27 2.95 -7.63
C MET A 101 -4.32 2.00 -8.20
N GLN A 102 -4.96 2.35 -9.32
CA GLN A 102 -5.95 1.50 -9.99
C GLN A 102 -5.32 0.44 -10.90
N ASN A 103 -4.16 0.74 -11.50
CA ASN A 103 -3.50 -0.17 -12.43
C ASN A 103 -2.15 -0.68 -11.88
N ASP A 104 -2.15 -1.94 -11.44
CA ASP A 104 -0.96 -2.58 -10.87
C ASP A 104 0.23 -2.61 -11.82
N LYS A 105 0.01 -2.86 -13.12
CA LYS A 105 1.10 -2.89 -14.12
C LYS A 105 1.74 -1.51 -14.32
N LEU A 106 0.93 -0.45 -14.26
CA LEU A 106 1.40 0.93 -14.36
C LEU A 106 2.23 1.29 -13.12
N ALA A 107 1.76 0.90 -11.93
CA ALA A 107 2.50 1.07 -10.67
C ALA A 107 3.87 0.39 -10.72
N GLU A 108 3.92 -0.86 -11.16
CA GLU A 108 5.18 -1.61 -11.30
C GLU A 108 6.14 -0.93 -12.28
N ARG A 109 5.62 -0.46 -13.43
CA ARG A 109 6.41 0.26 -14.43
C ARG A 109 7.04 1.53 -13.84
N ILE A 110 6.25 2.33 -13.11
CA ILE A 110 6.72 3.54 -12.43
C ILE A 110 7.81 3.20 -11.42
N LEU A 111 7.57 2.21 -10.55
CA LEU A 111 8.52 1.82 -9.50
C LEU A 111 9.83 1.29 -10.10
N TRP A 112 9.75 0.46 -11.14
CA TRP A 112 10.92 -0.08 -11.82
C TRP A 112 11.74 1.01 -12.52
N MET A 113 11.07 1.91 -13.22
CA MET A 113 11.71 3.07 -13.86
C MET A 113 12.40 3.96 -12.82
N ALA A 114 11.68 4.35 -11.77
CA ALA A 114 12.23 5.19 -10.71
C ALA A 114 13.43 4.53 -10.01
N ALA A 115 13.39 3.21 -9.79
CA ALA A 115 14.51 2.47 -9.22
C ALA A 115 15.76 2.54 -10.10
N ARG A 116 15.60 2.48 -11.43
CA ARG A 116 16.71 2.58 -12.39
C ARG A 116 17.40 3.94 -12.34
N TYR A 117 16.64 5.02 -12.20
CA TYR A 117 17.17 6.40 -12.17
C TYR A 117 17.44 6.94 -10.76
N ARG A 118 17.16 6.16 -9.70
CA ARG A 118 17.33 6.57 -8.30
C ARG A 118 18.73 7.12 -7.98
N ARG A 119 19.78 6.50 -8.51
CA ARG A 119 21.17 6.95 -8.27
C ARG A 119 21.44 8.35 -8.85
N GLN A 120 20.83 8.66 -9.99
CA GLN A 120 20.95 9.97 -10.61
C GLN A 120 20.23 11.03 -9.77
N VAL A 121 18.99 10.75 -9.34
CA VAL A 121 18.22 11.67 -8.49
C VAL A 121 18.93 11.95 -7.17
N LEU A 122 19.50 10.92 -6.52
CA LEU A 122 20.26 11.12 -5.28
C LEU A 122 21.49 12.01 -5.48
N ARG A 123 22.19 11.87 -6.60
CA ARG A 123 23.33 12.74 -6.92
C ARG A 123 22.88 14.18 -7.13
N LEU A 124 21.81 14.38 -7.90
CA LEU A 124 21.24 15.70 -8.15
C LEU A 124 20.82 16.39 -6.85
N GLN A 125 20.12 15.67 -5.98
CA GLN A 125 19.71 16.17 -4.67
C GLN A 125 20.89 16.51 -3.77
N GLN A 126 22.00 15.77 -3.84
CA GLN A 126 23.21 16.09 -3.08
C GLN A 126 23.91 17.36 -3.59
N MET A 127 23.83 17.66 -4.89
CA MET A 127 24.44 18.87 -5.47
C MET A 127 23.60 20.12 -5.22
N ASP A 128 22.27 20.00 -5.16
CA ASP A 128 21.38 21.12 -4.80
C ASP A 128 21.52 21.56 -3.32
N LEU A 129 22.21 20.77 -2.49
CA LEU A 129 22.38 21.02 -1.04
C LEU A 129 23.70 21.74 -0.66
N ILE A 130 24.49 22.20 -1.65
CA ILE A 130 25.78 22.89 -1.47
C ILE A 130 25.64 24.35 -1.90
#